data_AF-A0A7C4DMI9-F1
#
_entry.id   AF-A0A7C4DMI9-F1
#
_cell.length_a   1.000
_cell.length_b   1.000
_cell.length_c   1.000
_cell.angle_alpha   90.00
_cell.angle_beta   90.00
_cell.angle_gamma   90.00
#
_symmetry.space_group_name_H-M   'P 1'
#
loop_
_entity.id
_entity.type
_entity.pdbx_description
1 polymer ?
#
loop_
_entity_poly.entity_id
_entity_poly.type
_entity_poly.pdbx_seq_one_letter_code
_entity_poly.pdbx_strand_id
1 'polypeptide(L)'
;MGSGRVIRRRGARAFTLIELMVVIVILGILAGLVLPRFMGRTEEAKKVMAEVPEVTHCYLREHEWNLWFTVIAETEGARDAIAARLGEKLGLKDLRVLPKGRGFKLGVRFEA
;
A
#
# COMPACT_ATOMS: atom_id res chain seq x y z
N MET A 1 -42.97 51.61 1.02
CA MET A 1 -41.56 51.89 0.66
C MET A 1 -40.74 50.64 0.95
N GLY A 2 -40.45 49.82 -0.06
CA GLY A 2 -39.66 48.59 0.09
C GLY A 2 -38.66 48.49 -1.04
N SER A 3 -37.42 48.91 -0.79
CA SER A 3 -36.32 48.82 -1.76
C SER A 3 -35.63 47.48 -1.58
N GLY A 4 -35.94 46.52 -2.46
CA GLY A 4 -35.26 45.23 -2.53
C GLY A 4 -33.86 45.38 -3.11
N ARG A 5 -32.83 45.08 -2.32
CA ARG A 5 -31.43 45.13 -2.75
C ARG A 5 -31.10 43.89 -3.61
N VAL A 6 -30.87 44.09 -4.92
CA VAL A 6 -30.48 43.03 -5.86
C VAL A 6 -29.06 42.56 -5.56
N ILE A 7 -28.91 41.31 -5.13
CA ILE A 7 -27.60 40.65 -4.96
C ILE A 7 -27.07 40.30 -6.35
N ARG A 8 -26.12 41.07 -6.88
CA ARG A 8 -25.38 40.70 -8.10
C ARG A 8 -24.53 39.46 -7.81
N ARG A 9 -24.90 38.30 -8.40
CA ARG A 9 -24.00 37.15 -8.47
C ARG A 9 -22.78 37.57 -9.32
N ARG A 10 -21.59 37.63 -8.72
CA ARG A 10 -20.34 37.71 -9.48
C ARG A 10 -20.29 36.49 -10.39
N GLY A 11 -20.23 36.69 -11.70
CA GLY A 11 -20.14 35.60 -12.67
C GLY A 11 -18.90 34.76 -12.38
N ALA A 12 -19.11 33.53 -11.92
CA ALA A 12 -18.04 32.54 -11.89
C ALA A 12 -17.64 32.28 -13.35
N ARG A 13 -16.40 32.58 -13.70
CA ARG A 13 -15.87 32.24 -15.03
C ARG A 13 -15.90 30.72 -15.17
N ALA A 14 -16.54 30.22 -16.22
CA ALA A 14 -16.52 28.81 -16.57
C ALA A 14 -15.13 28.45 -17.13
N PHE A 15 -14.70 27.21 -16.90
CA PHE A 15 -13.44 26.66 -17.40
C PHE A 15 -13.48 26.50 -18.92
N THR A 16 -12.38 26.78 -19.61
CA THR A 16 -12.26 26.58 -21.06
C THR A 16 -11.99 25.10 -21.40
N LEU A 17 -12.32 24.71 -22.63
CA LEU A 17 -12.03 23.36 -23.13
C LEU A 17 -10.54 23.03 -23.09
N ILE A 18 -9.68 23.99 -23.44
CA ILE A 18 -8.22 23.80 -23.44
C ILE A 18 -7.68 23.58 -22.02
N GLU A 19 -8.20 24.31 -21.03
CA GLU A 19 -7.76 24.09 -19.64
C GLU A 19 -8.15 22.69 -19.16
N LEU A 20 -9.36 22.20 -19.51
CA LEU A 20 -9.77 20.84 -19.17
C LEU A 20 -8.88 19.80 -19.85
N MET A 21 -8.56 20.00 -21.14
CA MET A 21 -7.67 19.10 -21.89
C MET A 21 -6.28 19.00 -21.26
N VAL A 22 -5.71 20.13 -20.84
CA VAL A 22 -4.40 20.15 -20.18
C VAL A 22 -4.45 19.38 -18.85
N VAL A 23 -5.52 19.55 -18.05
CA VAL A 23 -5.68 18.83 -16.79
C VAL A 23 -5.74 17.31 -17.01
N ILE A 24 -6.56 16.82 -17.94
CA ILE A 24 -6.67 15.37 -18.19
C ILE A 24 -5.36 14.77 -18.72
N VAL A 25 -4.60 15.51 -19.54
CA VAL A 25 -3.29 15.07 -20.05
C VAL A 25 -2.28 14.98 -18.91
N ILE A 26 -2.21 16.00 -18.05
CA ILE A 26 -1.31 16.00 -16.88
C ILE A 26 -1.68 14.83 -15.96
N LEU A 27 -2.96 14.63 -15.64
CA LEU A 27 -3.41 13.52 -14.81
C LEU A 27 -3.05 12.17 -15.43
N GLY A 28 -3.20 12.00 -16.74
CA GLY A 28 -2.83 10.78 -17.46
C GLY A 28 -1.32 10.47 -17.39
N ILE A 29 -0.47 11.48 -17.61
CA ILE A 29 0.99 11.32 -17.50
C ILE A 29 1.39 10.97 -16.07
N LEU A 30 0.85 11.69 -15.08
CA LEU A 30 1.14 11.44 -13.67
C LEU A 30 0.68 10.05 -13.24
N ALA A 31 -0.52 9.62 -13.61
CA ALA A 31 -1.02 8.28 -13.32
C ALA A 31 -0.10 7.21 -13.93
N GLY A 32 0.31 7.38 -15.19
CA GLY A 32 1.22 6.46 -15.88
C GLY A 32 2.61 6.35 -15.23
N LEU A 33 3.13 7.42 -14.62
CA LEU A 33 4.42 7.42 -13.93
C LEU A 33 4.34 6.88 -12.50
N VAL A 34 3.23 7.12 -11.81
CA VAL A 34 3.09 6.81 -10.38
C VAL A 34 2.64 5.37 -10.16
N LEU A 35 1.68 4.86 -10.94
CA LEU A 35 1.11 3.52 -10.77
C LEU A 35 2.16 2.37 -10.79
N PRO A 36 3.11 2.33 -11.76
CA PRO A 36 4.10 1.25 -11.81
C PRO A 36 5.06 1.25 -10.62
N ARG A 37 5.38 2.42 -10.06
CA ARG A 37 6.28 2.53 -8.90
C ARG A 37 5.67 1.91 -7.64
N PHE A 38 4.35 2.00 -7.51
CA PHE A 38 3.62 1.40 -6.39
C PHE A 38 3.40 -0.10 -6.60
N MET A 39 2.98 -0.54 -7.79
CA MET A 39 2.65 -1.95 -8.04
C MET A 39 3.86 -2.83 -8.35
N GLY A 40 4.84 -2.33 -9.12
CA GLY A 40 5.98 -3.11 -9.59
C GLY A 40 6.90 -3.56 -8.46
N ARG A 41 7.18 -2.66 -7.51
CA ARG A 41 8.08 -2.93 -6.40
C ARG A 41 7.54 -3.99 -5.43
N THR A 42 6.22 -4.02 -5.22
CA THR A 42 5.56 -5.03 -4.37
C THR A 42 5.54 -6.42 -5.00
N GLU A 43 5.36 -6.51 -6.32
CA GLU A 43 5.37 -7.80 -7.01
C GLU A 43 6.78 -8.37 -7.16
N GLU A 44 7.79 -7.53 -7.37
CA GLU A 44 9.20 -7.96 -7.29
C GLU A 44 9.55 -8.48 -5.90
N ALA A 45 9.13 -7.77 -4.84
CA ALA A 45 9.36 -8.21 -3.48
C ALA A 45 8.72 -9.58 -3.20
N LYS A 46 7.47 -9.81 -3.65
CA LYS A 46 6.80 -11.12 -3.55
C LYS A 46 7.60 -12.24 -4.21
N LYS A 47 8.15 -12.02 -5.41
CA LYS A 47 8.95 -13.04 -6.12
C LYS A 47 10.19 -13.41 -5.31
N VAL A 48 10.91 -12.41 -4.82
CA VAL A 48 12.08 -12.65 -3.95
C VAL A 48 11.69 -13.39 -2.68
N MET A 49 10.55 -13.06 -2.06
CA MET A 49 10.05 -13.78 -0.87
C MET A 49 9.72 -15.24 -1.17
N ALA A 50 9.18 -15.54 -2.35
CA ALA A 50 8.84 -16.92 -2.75
C ALA A 50 10.07 -17.82 -2.94
N GLU A 51 11.24 -17.22 -3.22
CA GLU A 51 12.51 -17.93 -3.36
C GLU A 51 13.20 -18.20 -2.01
N VAL A 52 12.69 -17.65 -0.90
CA VAL A 52 13.31 -17.74 0.42
C VAL A 52 12.66 -18.87 1.22
N PRO A 53 13.36 -19.99 1.49
CA PRO A 53 12.77 -21.17 2.14
C PRO A 53 12.17 -20.90 3.52
N GLU A 54 12.72 -19.94 4.25
CA GLU A 54 12.25 -19.58 5.58
C GLU A 54 10.94 -18.79 5.55
N VAL A 55 10.53 -18.25 4.39
CA VAL A 55 9.25 -17.55 4.23
C VAL A 55 8.16 -18.55 3.89
N THR A 56 7.11 -18.59 4.72
CA THR A 56 6.01 -19.56 4.59
C THR A 56 4.76 -18.98 3.95
N HIS A 57 4.42 -17.74 4.27
CA HIS A 57 3.27 -17.03 3.69
C HIS A 57 3.70 -15.61 3.36
N CYS A 58 3.19 -15.07 2.24
CA CYS A 58 3.42 -13.70 1.80
C CYS A 58 2.12 -13.12 1.21
N TYR A 59 1.68 -11.98 1.73
CA TYR A 59 0.43 -11.32 1.40
C TYR A 59 0.67 -9.86 1.08
N LEU A 60 0.02 -9.37 0.01
CA LEU A 60 -0.17 -7.94 -0.19
C LEU A 60 -1.50 -7.49 0.40
N ARG A 61 -1.52 -6.31 1.02
CA ARG A 61 -2.70 -5.70 1.62
C ARG A 61 -2.85 -4.25 1.18
N GLU A 62 -4.09 -3.79 1.09
CA GLU A 62 -4.44 -2.39 0.87
C GLU A 62 -4.29 -1.59 2.19
N HIS A 63 -3.05 -1.38 2.60
CA HIS A 63 -2.71 -0.67 3.83
C HIS A 63 -1.33 -0.02 3.70
N GLU A 64 -1.00 0.96 4.55
CA GLU A 64 0.34 1.58 4.60
C GLU A 64 1.45 0.53 4.74
N TRP A 65 1.19 -0.47 5.59
CA TRP A 65 1.96 -1.71 5.68
C TRP A 65 1.40 -2.72 4.69
N ASN A 66 1.87 -2.64 3.44
CA ASN A 66 1.27 -3.38 2.34
C ASN A 66 1.86 -4.78 2.12
N LEU A 67 3.06 -5.11 2.63
CA LEU A 67 3.70 -6.40 2.44
C LEU A 67 3.83 -7.16 3.78
N TRP A 68 3.07 -8.24 3.92
CA TRP A 68 3.03 -9.08 5.12
C TRP A 68 3.58 -10.46 4.82
N PHE A 69 4.48 -10.96 5.65
CA PHE A 69 5.02 -12.30 5.48
C PHE A 69 5.36 -12.96 6.81
N THR A 70 5.37 -14.30 6.82
CA THR A 70 5.73 -15.10 7.99
C THR A 70 7.04 -15.81 7.75
N VAL A 71 7.95 -15.71 8.72
CA VAL A 71 9.24 -16.42 8.71
C VAL A 71 9.21 -17.53 9.76
N ILE A 72 9.69 -18.70 9.40
CA ILE A 72 9.99 -19.80 10.32
C ILE A 72 11.49 -19.83 10.62
N ALA A 73 11.84 -19.96 11.89
CA ALA A 73 13.22 -20.07 12.34
C ALA A 73 13.28 -20.81 13.67
N GLU A 74 14.39 -21.49 13.95
CA GLU A 74 14.60 -22.25 15.19
C GLU A 74 14.80 -21.34 16.41
N THR A 75 15.29 -20.11 16.20
CA THR A 75 15.55 -19.14 17.27
C THR A 75 15.10 -17.75 16.86
N GLU A 76 14.84 -16.90 17.85
CA GLU A 76 14.49 -15.50 17.61
C GLU A 76 15.63 -14.73 16.93
N GLY A 77 16.88 -15.00 17.31
CA GLY A 77 18.04 -14.41 16.65
C GLY A 77 18.15 -14.78 15.17
N ALA A 78 17.86 -16.05 14.81
CA ALA A 78 17.84 -16.48 13.42
C ALA A 78 16.72 -15.79 12.62
N ARG A 79 15.51 -15.67 13.21
CA ARG A 79 14.40 -14.91 12.62
C ARG A 79 14.81 -13.47 12.34
N ASP A 80 15.43 -12.81 13.32
CA ASP A 80 15.81 -11.40 13.22
C ASP A 80 16.93 -11.19 12.18
N ALA A 81 17.86 -12.14 12.06
CA ALA A 81 18.86 -12.14 11.01
C ALA A 81 18.25 -12.32 9.61
N ILE A 82 17.27 -13.22 9.46
CA ILE A 82 16.53 -13.40 8.20
C ILE A 82 15.76 -12.13 7.85
N ALA A 83 15.07 -11.53 8.84
CA ALA A 83 14.33 -10.29 8.66
C ALA A 83 15.24 -9.14 8.20
N ALA A 84 16.41 -8.96 8.84
CA ALA A 84 17.40 -7.96 8.45
C ALA A 84 17.91 -8.19 7.02
N ARG A 85 18.31 -9.42 6.70
CA ARG A 85 18.77 -9.83 5.35
C ARG A 85 17.73 -9.51 4.28
N LEU A 86 16.45 -9.83 4.54
CA LEU A 86 15.35 -9.55 3.61
C LEU A 86 15.06 -8.06 3.50
N GLY A 87 15.12 -7.33 4.61
CA GLY A 87 14.97 -5.87 4.64
C GLY A 87 16.00 -5.18 3.75
N GLU A 88 17.27 -5.57 3.85
CA GLU A 88 18.35 -5.05 3.00
C GLU A 88 18.16 -5.45 1.53
N LYS A 89 17.96 -6.74 1.23
CA LYS A 89 17.82 -7.25 -0.14
C LYS A 89 16.69 -6.57 -0.91
N LEU A 90 15.60 -6.22 -0.22
CA LEU A 90 14.43 -5.60 -0.82
C LEU A 90 14.39 -4.07 -0.67
N GLY A 91 15.40 -3.49 -0.01
CA GLY A 91 15.45 -2.05 0.29
C GLY A 91 14.23 -1.57 1.07
N LEU A 92 13.74 -2.38 2.01
CA LEU A 92 12.63 -2.03 2.90
C LEU A 92 13.17 -1.11 3.99
N LYS A 93 12.75 0.16 3.95
CA LYS A 93 13.21 1.17 4.93
C LYS A 93 12.57 1.01 6.30
N ASP A 94 11.39 0.41 6.35
CA ASP A 94 10.61 0.21 7.57
C ASP A 94 10.06 -1.22 7.59
N LEU A 95 10.79 -2.10 8.28
CA LEU A 95 10.45 -3.50 8.47
C LEU A 95 10.18 -3.74 9.95
N ARG A 96 8.97 -4.18 10.28
CA ARG A 96 8.58 -4.46 11.66
C ARG A 96 8.40 -5.95 11.92
N VAL A 97 9.15 -6.47 12.89
CA VAL A 97 9.01 -7.84 13.38
C VAL A 97 7.89 -7.89 14.43
N LEU A 98 6.92 -8.76 14.21
CA LEU A 98 5.74 -8.93 15.09
C LEU A 98 5.72 -10.38 15.62
N PRO A 99 6.45 -10.68 16.71
CA PRO A 99 6.46 -12.02 17.28
C PRO A 99 5.09 -12.37 17.86
N LYS A 100 4.74 -13.65 17.78
CA LYS A 100 3.54 -14.18 18.43
C LYS A 100 3.71 -14.07 19.95
N GLY A 101 2.96 -13.17 20.59
CA GLY A 101 2.92 -13.04 22.04
C GLY A 101 2.09 -14.13 22.72
N ARG A 102 0.77 -13.93 22.83
CA ARG A 102 -0.16 -14.92 23.41
C ARG A 102 -0.99 -15.60 22.32
N GLY A 103 -1.08 -16.93 22.37
CA GLY A 103 -1.94 -17.70 21.48
C GLY A 103 -3.34 -17.83 22.05
N PHE A 104 -4.35 -17.34 21.33
CA PHE A 104 -5.75 -17.61 21.61
C PHE A 104 -6.24 -18.61 20.56
N LYS A 105 -6.58 -19.84 20.99
CA LYS A 105 -7.04 -20.90 20.08
C LYS A 105 -8.54 -20.75 19.87
N LEU A 106 -8.95 -20.28 18.70
CA LEU A 106 -10.36 -20.30 18.30
C LEU A 106 -10.68 -21.71 17.79
N GLY A 107 -11.64 -22.39 18.43
CA GLY A 107 -12.12 -23.68 17.96
C GLY A 107 -13.03 -23.49 16.74
N VAL A 108 -12.75 -24.20 15.65
CA VAL A 108 -13.65 -24.29 14.50
C VAL A 108 -14.47 -25.57 14.63
N ARG A 109 -15.79 -25.45 14.68
CA ARG A 109 -16.72 -26.58 14.59
C ARG A 109 -17.38 -26.54 13.23
N PHE A 110 -17.37 -27.67 12.54
CA PHE A 110 -18.14 -27.89 11.32
C PHE A 110 -19.29 -28.82 11.69
N GLU A 111 -20.53 -28.40 11.40
CA GLU A 111 -21.67 -29.32 11.44
C GLU A 111 -21.67 -30.09 10.11
N ALA A 112 -21.80 -31.42 10.19
CA ALA A 112 -21.85 -32.33 9.05
C ALA A 112 -23.30 -32.61 8.65
#